data_AF-A0A3D6A745-F1
#
_entry.id   AF-A0A3D6A745-F1
#
_cell.length_a   1.000
_cell.length_b   1.000
_cell.length_c   1.000
_cell.angle_alpha   90.00
_cell.angle_beta   90.00
_cell.angle_gamma   90.00
#
_symmetry.space_group_name_H-M   'P 1'
#
loop_
_entity.id
_entity.type
_entity.pdbx_description
1 polymer ?
#
loop_
_entity_poly.entity_id
_entity_poly.type
_entity_poly.pdbx_seq_one_letter_code
_entity_poly.pdbx_strand_id
1 'polypeptide(L)'
;LIMIRRVYLKKKHTMEQVRILMLAGLETAVCYLNFHSYSKSIMADESGKIDFYLKEEFLGSVSCSTNNFWQTSNRNTQEKPSIVVTFKDLNTAYRGALGKIDPLVDAAEKNVLIRGRIPLIEKFSYISRLAMKEVPIPKTL
;
A
#
# COMPACT_ATOMS: atom_id res chain seq x y z
N LEU A 1 -17.81 6.60 1.62
CA LEU A 1 -17.91 5.25 2.22
C LEU A 1 -18.86 4.29 1.48
N ILE A 2 -20.04 4.71 0.98
CA ILE A 2 -21.04 3.79 0.36
C ILE A 2 -20.54 3.06 -0.91
N MET A 3 -19.77 3.71 -1.78
CA MET A 3 -19.26 3.05 -3.02
C MET A 3 -18.20 1.99 -2.75
N ILE A 4 -17.34 2.18 -1.74
CA ILE A 4 -16.25 1.26 -1.41
C ILE A 4 -16.81 -0.12 -1.02
N ARG A 5 -17.91 -0.19 -0.27
CA ARG A 5 -18.52 -1.48 0.14
C ARG A 5 -18.84 -2.40 -1.04
N ARG A 6 -19.32 -1.87 -2.17
CA ARG A 6 -19.60 -2.66 -3.38
C ARG A 6 -18.33 -3.25 -4.00
N VAL A 7 -17.21 -2.55 -3.85
CA VAL A 7 -15.88 -2.99 -4.30
C VAL A 7 -15.38 -4.15 -3.44
N TYR A 8 -15.66 -4.17 -2.14
CA TYR A 8 -15.29 -5.29 -1.25
C TYR A 8 -16.10 -6.57 -1.51
N LEU A 9 -17.35 -6.47 -1.96
CA LEU A 9 -18.29 -7.60 -2.04
C LEU A 9 -18.31 -8.32 -3.41
N LYS A 10 -17.50 -7.90 -4.38
CA LYS A 10 -17.45 -8.56 -5.70
C LYS A 10 -16.76 -9.93 -5.59
N LYS A 11 -17.46 -11.00 -6.03
CA LYS A 11 -16.98 -12.40 -6.00
C LYS A 11 -15.81 -12.69 -6.94
N LYS A 12 -15.72 -11.99 -8.08
CA LYS A 12 -14.61 -12.12 -9.02
C LYS A 12 -13.74 -10.87 -8.93
N HIS A 13 -12.49 -11.04 -8.52
CA HIS A 13 -11.55 -9.93 -8.46
C HIS A 13 -11.28 -9.39 -9.86
N THR A 14 -11.28 -8.07 -10.00
CA THR A 14 -10.90 -7.38 -11.24
C THR A 14 -9.70 -6.47 -11.00
N MET A 15 -8.98 -6.12 -12.07
CA MET A 15 -7.85 -5.20 -11.97
C MET A 15 -8.26 -3.84 -11.40
N GLU A 16 -9.40 -3.33 -11.87
CA GLU A 16 -9.98 -2.08 -11.38
C GLU A 16 -10.31 -2.13 -9.88
N GLN A 17 -10.91 -3.23 -9.41
CA GLN A 17 -11.20 -3.44 -7.99
C GLN A 17 -9.92 -3.39 -7.15
N VAL A 18 -8.86 -4.08 -7.59
CA VAL A 18 -7.56 -4.08 -6.90
C VAL A 18 -6.94 -2.69 -6.91
N ARG A 19 -6.98 -1.95 -8.02
CA ARG A 19 -6.47 -0.56 -8.09
C ARG A 19 -7.19 0.35 -7.10
N ILE A 20 -8.52 0.31 -7.06
CA ILE A 20 -9.32 1.13 -6.15
C ILE A 20 -8.99 0.80 -4.69
N LEU A 21 -8.94 -0.48 -4.33
CA LEU A 21 -8.63 -0.90 -2.97
C LEU A 21 -7.21 -0.56 -2.57
N MET A 22 -6.24 -0.74 -3.48
CA MET A 22 -4.84 -0.40 -3.24
C MET A 22 -4.71 1.09 -2.95
N LEU A 23 -5.25 1.96 -3.82
CA LEU A 23 -5.18 3.40 -3.63
C LEU A 23 -5.85 3.85 -2.33
N ALA A 24 -7.03 3.31 -2.01
CA ALA A 24 -7.70 3.61 -0.75
C ALA A 24 -6.88 3.18 0.47
N GLY A 25 -6.24 2.01 0.41
CA GLY A 25 -5.34 1.52 1.46
C GLY A 25 -4.10 2.38 1.63
N LEU A 26 -3.46 2.77 0.51
CA LEU A 26 -2.32 3.68 0.51
C LEU A 26 -2.69 5.06 1.07
N GLU A 27 -3.83 5.61 0.67
CA GLU A 27 -4.31 6.92 1.16
C GLU A 27 -4.59 6.87 2.66
N THR A 28 -5.17 5.77 3.15
CA THR A 28 -5.41 5.56 4.57
C THR A 28 -4.09 5.51 5.34
N ALA A 29 -3.12 4.71 4.87
CA ALA A 29 -1.82 4.58 5.51
C ALA A 29 -1.04 5.91 5.52
N VAL A 30 -1.05 6.64 4.41
CA VAL A 30 -0.37 7.94 4.26
C VAL A 30 -1.04 9.02 5.12
N CYS A 31 -2.38 9.08 5.14
CA CYS A 31 -3.10 10.00 6.01
C CYS A 31 -2.75 9.74 7.48
N TYR A 32 -2.83 8.47 7.91
CA TYR A 32 -2.45 8.09 9.27
C TYR A 32 -0.98 8.42 9.58
N LEU A 33 -0.06 8.13 8.65
CA LEU A 33 1.36 8.50 8.76
C LEU A 33 1.55 10.01 9.01
N ASN A 34 0.91 10.85 8.20
CA ASN A 34 1.12 12.29 8.26
C ASN A 34 0.58 12.96 9.53
N PHE A 35 -0.47 12.39 10.15
CA PHE A 35 -1.20 13.01 11.26
C PHE A 35 -1.05 12.28 12.61
N HIS A 36 -0.60 11.03 12.63
CA HIS A 36 -0.31 10.30 13.88
C HIS A 36 1.13 10.55 14.34
N SER A 37 1.30 11.13 15.53
CA SER A 37 2.60 11.61 16.02
C SER A 37 3.68 10.53 16.08
N TYR A 38 3.34 9.33 16.54
CA TYR A 38 4.27 8.20 16.60
C TYR A 38 4.62 7.66 15.21
N SER A 39 3.67 7.61 14.28
CA SER A 39 3.94 7.17 12.91
C SER A 39 4.86 8.16 12.18
N LYS A 40 4.62 9.45 12.41
CA LYS A 40 5.44 10.53 11.87
C LYS A 40 6.88 10.47 12.37
N SER A 41 7.10 10.16 13.66
CA SER A 41 8.47 10.05 14.20
C SER A 41 9.25 8.86 13.63
N ILE A 42 8.60 7.72 13.34
CA ILE A 42 9.25 6.55 12.71
C ILE A 42 9.79 6.88 11.30
N MET A 43 9.10 7.77 10.58
CA MET A 43 9.40 8.14 9.19
C MET A 43 10.06 9.51 9.04
N ALA A 44 10.45 10.16 10.14
CA ALA A 44 10.93 11.55 10.12
C ALA A 44 12.16 11.76 9.22
N ASP A 45 13.08 10.78 9.23
CA ASP A 45 14.31 10.79 8.43
C ASP A 45 14.19 9.94 7.15
N GLU A 46 12.98 9.51 6.80
CA GLU A 46 12.74 8.70 5.61
C GLU A 46 12.25 9.55 4.45
N SER A 47 12.74 9.22 3.26
CA SER A 47 12.32 9.81 2.00
C SER A 47 12.37 8.77 0.87
N GLY A 48 11.74 9.10 -0.25
CA GLY A 48 11.73 8.27 -1.44
C GLY A 48 10.32 7.94 -1.94
N LYS A 49 10.27 7.01 -2.88
CA LYS A 49 9.05 6.58 -3.59
C LYS A 49 8.93 5.06 -3.57
N ILE A 50 7.74 4.57 -3.26
CA ILE A 50 7.37 3.15 -3.23
C ILE A 50 6.32 2.94 -4.31
N ASP A 51 6.64 2.12 -5.31
CA ASP A 51 5.71 1.75 -6.37
C ASP A 51 5.16 0.35 -6.18
N PHE A 52 3.86 0.19 -6.46
CA PHE A 52 3.14 -1.08 -6.37
C PHE A 52 2.67 -1.53 -7.74
N TYR A 53 2.96 -2.78 -8.08
CA TYR A 53 2.66 -3.37 -9.39
C TYR A 53 1.97 -4.72 -9.26
N LEU A 54 1.07 -5.04 -10.19
CA LEU A 54 0.67 -6.40 -10.50
C LEU A 54 1.40 -6.83 -11.78
N LYS A 55 2.43 -7.67 -11.66
CA LYS A 55 3.36 -7.93 -12.78
C LYS A 55 3.93 -6.60 -13.32
N GLU A 56 3.55 -6.20 -14.54
CA GLU A 56 3.98 -4.96 -15.19
C GLU A 56 2.96 -3.82 -15.04
N GLU A 57 1.77 -4.11 -14.50
CA GLU A 57 0.68 -3.15 -14.37
C GLU A 57 0.82 -2.31 -13.09
N PHE A 58 0.94 -1.00 -13.25
CA PHE A 58 1.00 -0.07 -12.12
C PHE A 58 -0.33 -0.02 -11.37
N LEU A 59 -0.25 -0.07 -10.03
CA LEU A 59 -1.40 -0.05 -9.12
C LEU A 59 -1.52 1.27 -8.36
N GLY A 60 -0.39 1.90 -8.06
CA GLY A 60 -0.31 3.09 -7.24
C GLY A 60 1.09 3.26 -6.66
N SER A 61 1.31 4.42 -6.07
CA SER A 61 2.59 4.76 -5.45
C SER A 61 2.38 5.60 -4.21
N VAL A 62 3.40 5.61 -3.37
CA VAL A 62 3.54 6.49 -2.21
C VAL A 62 4.89 7.18 -2.33
N SER A 63 4.92 8.50 -2.16
CA SER A 63 6.18 9.25 -2.15
C SER A 63 6.20 10.32 -1.07
N CYS A 64 7.40 10.66 -0.61
CA CYS A 64 7.63 11.77 0.31
C CYS A 64 7.93 13.04 -0.48
N SER A 65 7.17 14.10 -0.22
CA SER A 65 7.45 15.45 -0.74
C SER A 65 8.58 16.13 0.04
N THR A 66 9.04 17.27 -0.46
CA THR A 66 10.13 18.08 0.13
C THR A 66 9.85 18.57 1.55
N ASN A 67 8.60 18.58 1.99
CA ASN A 67 8.19 19.04 3.32
C ASN A 67 8.00 17.89 4.32
N ASN A 68 8.63 16.73 4.07
CA ASN A 68 8.44 15.48 4.82
C ASN A 68 6.98 15.04 4.91
N PHE A 69 6.20 15.37 3.87
CA PHE A 69 4.79 15.00 3.78
C PHE A 69 4.62 13.90 2.75
N TRP A 70 4.06 12.78 3.18
CA TRP A 70 3.84 11.61 2.33
C TRP A 70 2.54 11.77 1.53
N GLN A 71 2.52 11.30 0.29
CA GLN A 71 1.38 11.41 -0.60
C GLN A 71 1.23 10.16 -1.47
N THR A 72 0.01 9.91 -1.94
CA THR A 72 -0.29 8.84 -2.88
C THR A 72 -0.38 9.36 -4.31
N SER A 73 -0.13 8.48 -5.28
CA SER A 73 -0.43 8.77 -6.68
C SER A 73 -0.92 7.52 -7.39
N ASN A 74 -1.95 7.70 -8.23
CA ASN A 74 -2.46 6.68 -9.15
C ASN A 74 -1.83 6.78 -10.55
N ARG A 75 -0.89 7.71 -10.75
CA ARG A 75 -0.12 7.86 -12.00
C ARG A 75 1.32 7.45 -11.76
N ASN A 76 1.86 6.66 -12.69
CA ASN A 76 3.27 6.36 -12.71
C ASN A 76 4.05 7.60 -13.18
N THR A 77 4.88 8.15 -12.29
CA THR A 77 5.76 9.29 -12.61
C THR A 77 7.12 8.77 -13.09
N GLN A 78 7.87 9.59 -13.85
CA GLN A 78 9.23 9.22 -14.29
C GLN A 78 10.25 9.19 -13.15
N GLU A 79 9.87 9.62 -11.93
CA GLU A 79 10.73 9.53 -10.75
C GLU A 79 11.07 8.07 -10.45
N LYS A 80 12.35 7.78 -10.32
CA LYS A 80 12.85 6.42 -10.03
C LYS A 80 12.39 5.99 -8.63
N PRO A 81 11.66 4.87 -8.49
CA PRO A 81 11.26 4.40 -7.18
C PRO A 81 12.45 3.95 -6.35
N SER A 82 12.40 4.25 -5.05
CA SER A 82 13.31 3.71 -4.04
C SER A 82 12.98 2.26 -3.72
N ILE A 83 11.72 1.87 -3.90
CA ILE A 83 11.21 0.51 -3.67
C ILE A 83 10.18 0.17 -4.74
N VAL A 84 10.24 -1.06 -5.23
CA VAL A 84 9.22 -1.66 -6.09
C VAL A 84 8.66 -2.90 -5.40
N VAL A 85 7.35 -2.93 -5.22
CA VAL A 85 6.59 -4.08 -4.72
C VAL A 85 5.76 -4.65 -5.87
N THR A 86 6.01 -5.91 -6.23
CA THR A 86 5.33 -6.59 -7.33
C THR A 86 4.56 -7.80 -6.82
N PHE A 87 3.25 -7.79 -7.04
CA PHE A 87 2.37 -8.93 -6.77
C PHE A 87 2.40 -9.91 -7.94
N LYS A 88 2.42 -11.21 -7.63
CA LYS A 88 2.45 -12.31 -8.60
C LYS A 88 1.17 -12.41 -9.44
N ASP A 89 0.03 -12.28 -8.78
CA ASP A 89 -1.30 -12.43 -9.38
C ASP A 89 -2.35 -11.54 -8.70
N LEU A 90 -3.53 -11.51 -9.32
CA LEU A 90 -4.63 -10.64 -8.90
C LEU A 90 -5.14 -10.97 -7.49
N ASN A 91 -5.12 -12.25 -7.11
CA ASN A 91 -5.56 -12.68 -5.77
C ASN A 91 -4.58 -12.19 -4.71
N THR A 92 -3.28 -12.27 -4.99
CA THR A 92 -2.24 -11.76 -4.11
C THR A 92 -2.30 -10.24 -4.02
N ALA A 93 -2.49 -9.53 -5.13
CA ALA A 93 -2.65 -8.08 -5.12
C ALA A 93 -3.91 -7.64 -4.36
N TYR A 94 -5.02 -8.38 -4.48
CA TYR A 94 -6.23 -8.17 -3.70
C TYR A 94 -5.98 -8.36 -2.20
N ARG A 95 -5.31 -9.45 -1.80
CA ARG A 95 -4.89 -9.67 -0.41
C ARG A 95 -3.99 -8.53 0.09
N GLY A 96 -3.05 -8.06 -0.74
CA GLY A 96 -2.17 -6.92 -0.46
C GLY A 96 -2.93 -5.63 -0.22
N ALA A 97 -3.88 -5.29 -1.10
CA ALA A 97 -4.74 -4.12 -0.93
C ALA A 97 -5.60 -4.17 0.35
N LEU A 98 -5.85 -5.37 0.87
CA LEU A 98 -6.57 -5.60 2.13
C LEU A 98 -5.64 -5.78 3.34
N GLY A 99 -4.33 -5.59 3.21
CA GLY A 99 -3.35 -5.79 4.29
C GLY A 99 -3.26 -7.23 4.81
N LYS A 100 -3.63 -8.21 3.99
CA LYS A 100 -3.62 -9.66 4.32
C LYS A 100 -2.41 -10.39 3.73
N ILE A 101 -1.32 -9.65 3.51
CA ILE A 101 -0.04 -10.21 3.08
C ILE A 101 0.79 -10.49 4.31
N ASP A 102 1.27 -11.73 4.41
CA ASP A 102 2.28 -12.10 5.38
C ASP A 102 3.65 -11.82 4.75
N PRO A 103 4.44 -10.87 5.29
CA PRO A 103 5.69 -10.46 4.69
C PRO A 103 6.75 -11.57 4.69
N LEU A 104 6.64 -12.59 5.53
CA LEU A 104 7.56 -13.72 5.57
C LEU A 104 7.11 -14.83 4.61
N VAL A 105 5.85 -15.25 4.71
CA VAL A 105 5.30 -16.36 3.91
C VAL A 105 5.17 -15.97 2.44
N ASP A 106 4.53 -14.83 2.15
CA ASP A 106 4.26 -14.44 0.75
C ASP A 106 5.55 -14.04 0.02
N ALA A 107 6.59 -13.59 0.74
CA ALA A 107 7.91 -13.38 0.15
C ALA A 107 8.63 -14.71 -0.16
N ALA A 108 8.62 -15.67 0.77
CA ALA A 108 9.24 -16.98 0.59
C ALA A 108 8.59 -17.78 -0.56
N GLU A 109 7.27 -17.70 -0.68
CA GLU A 109 6.50 -18.35 -1.76
C GLU A 109 6.54 -17.59 -3.09
N LYS A 110 7.26 -16.46 -3.15
CA LYS A 110 7.34 -15.58 -4.34
C LYS A 110 5.97 -15.04 -4.77
N ASN A 111 5.03 -14.92 -3.85
CA ASN A 111 3.73 -14.27 -4.10
C ASN A 111 3.91 -12.74 -4.17
N VAL A 112 4.86 -12.19 -3.39
CA VAL A 112 5.26 -10.78 -3.45
C VAL A 112 6.76 -10.66 -3.63
N LEU A 113 7.18 -9.88 -4.61
CA LEU A 113 8.57 -9.53 -4.84
C LEU A 113 8.81 -8.09 -4.40
N ILE A 114 9.81 -7.89 -3.54
CA ILE A 114 10.20 -6.57 -3.05
C ILE A 114 11.63 -6.30 -3.52
N ARG A 115 11.85 -5.14 -4.15
CA ARG A 115 13.17 -4.68 -4.60
C ARG A 115 13.43 -3.26 -4.10
N GLY A 116 14.66 -2.99 -3.68
CA GLY A 116 15.09 -1.66 -3.24
C GLY A 116 15.34 -1.56 -1.73
N ARG A 117 15.06 -0.40 -1.14
CA ARG A 117 15.34 -0.10 0.29
C ARG A 117 14.39 -0.83 1.25
N ILE A 118 14.67 -2.09 1.59
CA ILE A 118 13.85 -2.92 2.49
C ILE A 118 13.43 -2.22 3.80
N PRO A 119 14.32 -1.50 4.53
CA PRO A 119 13.91 -0.86 5.79
C PRO A 119 12.76 0.15 5.64
N LEU A 120 12.70 0.85 4.50
CA LEU A 120 11.65 1.84 4.26
C LEU A 120 10.29 1.17 4.04
N ILE A 121 10.22 0.05 3.30
CA ILE A 121 8.94 -0.68 3.13
C ILE A 121 8.50 -1.37 4.42
N GLU A 122 9.43 -1.83 5.25
CA GLU A 122 9.09 -2.41 6.56
C GLU A 122 8.44 -1.37 7.49
N LYS A 123 9.03 -0.17 7.59
CA LYS A 123 8.46 0.96 8.34
C LYS A 123 7.08 1.35 7.80
N PHE A 124 6.98 1.53 6.49
CA PHE A 124 5.70 1.86 5.85
C PHE A 124 4.64 0.78 6.09
N SER A 125 5.02 -0.49 5.97
CA SER A 125 4.12 -1.63 6.21
C SER A 125 3.67 -1.73 7.67
N TYR A 126 4.57 -1.43 8.62
CA TYR A 126 4.22 -1.34 10.03
C TYR A 126 3.17 -0.25 10.29
N ILE A 127 3.37 0.95 9.73
CA ILE A 127 2.42 2.06 9.85
C ILE A 127 1.09 1.73 9.17
N SER A 128 1.11 1.08 8.00
CA SER A 128 -0.09 0.62 7.32
C SER A 128 -0.92 -0.34 8.19
N ARG A 129 -0.26 -1.27 8.91
CA ARG A 129 -0.94 -2.17 9.86
C ARG A 129 -1.51 -1.43 11.07
N LEU A 130 -0.81 -0.43 11.60
CA LEU A 130 -1.34 0.43 12.66
C LEU A 130 -2.59 1.18 12.19
N ALA A 131 -2.51 1.80 11.02
CA ALA A 131 -3.63 2.51 10.42
C ALA A 131 -4.83 1.59 10.24
N MET A 132 -4.64 0.36 9.77
CA MET A 132 -5.73 -0.61 9.62
C MET A 132 -6.35 -1.08 10.95
N LYS A 133 -5.57 -1.08 12.04
CA LYS A 133 -6.05 -1.46 13.37
C LYS A 133 -6.89 -0.34 14.00
N GLU A 134 -6.51 0.91 13.77
CA GLU A 134 -7.09 2.06 14.45
C GLU A 134 -8.14 2.81 13.61
N VAL A 135 -8.00 2.80 12.28
CA VAL A 135 -8.99 3.39 11.38
C VAL A 135 -10.12 2.38 11.15
N PRO A 136 -11.38 2.73 11.46
CA PRO A 136 -12.50 1.84 11.25
C PRO A 136 -12.65 1.51 9.76
N ILE A 137 -12.29 0.29 9.38
CA ILE A 137 -12.69 -0.26 8.10
C ILE A 137 -14.17 -0.64 8.15
N PRO A 138 -14.92 -0.55 7.04
CA PRO A 138 -16.27 -1.07 6.98
C PRO A 138 -16.25 -2.53 7.45
N LYS A 139 -16.84 -2.79 8.62
CA LYS A 139 -17.09 -4.16 9.07
C LYS A 139 -18.01 -4.79 8.02
N THR A 140 -17.44 -5.58 7.13
CA THR A 140 -18.22 -6.65 6.52
C THR A 140 -18.55 -7.61 7.67
N LEU A 141 -19.86 -7.78 7.90
CA LEU A 141 -20.52 -8.77 8.78
C LEU A 141 -19.62 -9.92 9.24
#